data_AF-A0A182JXB4-F1
#
_entry.id   AF-A0A182JXB4-F1
#
_cell.length_a   1.000
_cell.length_b   1.000
_cell.length_c   1.000
_cell.angle_alpha   90.00
_cell.angle_beta   90.00
_cell.angle_gamma   90.00
#
_symmetry.space_group_name_H-M   'P 1'
#
loop_
_entity.id
_entity.type
_entity.pdbx_description
1 polymer ?
#
loop_
_entity_poly.entity_id
_entity_poly.type
_entity_poly.pdbx_seq_one_letter_code
_entity_poly.pdbx_strand_id
1 'polypeptide(L)'
;MAFFNLLNRVEYVCVCGLLNPLTKLYFCRHCMKLRCGFCVCQEVDSNFCSNCLENIPSSETKIRKNRCNTCFNCPSCQHTLSVRASIATVPLAAGANSKESSPAGEDVAKVKPGGSSTPASTTGTGQAVKQVTKKLYYLACLTCRWNSHDIGIPDQTAATGQWPEPEYPNATRFALLLEHYQSLVLHEKQERQELWRRKTPKKSQFPSLTDRTGLTASMMRRQMGWSDGKVQLKTTPTPIKESIASDEVDELPEELFRAEVNLKTVTTLTQRLAQPAKQSASVSQLYPQHKLLSVKRSLRCRQCDHNVIKSEYNPSSIKYRIALFAAYHVPDVRLVRCDPLRNDGVESELLLRITNPTINEMTVTIMELPTVEEESLIIQELKAMAIESSTTASVASSGAGGASMQTPLTSLSPGFSRQGALMEEPRLVDREVNGTLKLPHSSFTVNQRDDSAEFDEVQQSVQDEPK
;
A
#
# COMPACT_ATOMS: atom_id res chain seq x y z
N MET A 1 10.23 0.84 23.10
CA MET A 1 11.23 1.83 23.58
C MET A 1 10.87 3.26 23.18
N ALA A 2 10.62 3.58 21.89
CA ALA A 2 10.27 4.96 21.48
C ALA A 2 9.08 5.54 22.25
N PHE A 3 8.00 4.78 22.46
CA PHE A 3 6.80 5.24 23.18
C PHE A 3 6.94 5.39 24.70
N PHE A 4 8.00 4.85 25.32
CA PHE A 4 8.13 4.87 26.78
C PHE A 4 8.72 6.20 27.29
N ASN A 5 9.59 6.84 26.48
CA ASN A 5 10.21 8.13 26.80
C ASN A 5 9.55 9.32 26.05
N LEU A 6 8.31 9.13 25.58
CA LEU A 6 7.61 9.96 24.59
C LEU A 6 6.94 11.23 25.15
N LEU A 7 7.39 11.75 26.28
CA LEU A 7 7.14 13.16 26.54
C LEU A 7 7.97 13.91 25.48
N ASN A 8 7.36 14.20 24.32
CA ASN A 8 7.93 14.98 23.20
C ASN A 8 8.22 16.41 23.68
N ARG A 9 9.16 16.54 24.61
CA ARG A 9 9.55 17.81 25.23
C ARG A 9 10.45 18.62 24.30
N VAL A 10 11.12 17.95 23.36
CA VAL A 10 12.02 18.54 22.38
C VAL A 10 11.52 18.20 20.98
N GLU A 11 11.28 19.24 20.20
CA GLU A 11 10.85 19.16 18.80
C GLU A 11 11.86 19.87 17.92
N TYR A 12 11.97 19.42 16.68
CA TYR A 12 12.87 19.99 15.69
C TYR A 12 12.05 20.57 14.54
N VAL A 13 12.48 21.72 14.05
CA VAL A 13 11.83 22.41 12.94
C VAL A 13 12.26 21.77 11.62
N CYS A 14 11.29 21.31 10.84
CA CYS A 14 11.51 20.97 9.44
C CYS A 14 11.54 22.25 8.58
N VAL A 15 12.16 22.19 7.40
CA VAL A 15 12.16 23.29 6.40
C VAL A 15 10.77 23.81 6.01
N CYS A 16 9.69 23.06 6.26
CA CYS A 16 8.32 23.53 6.04
C CYS A 16 7.68 24.24 7.24
N GLY A 17 8.42 24.46 8.32
CA GLY A 17 7.93 25.05 9.57
C GLY A 17 7.27 24.08 10.55
N LEU A 18 7.08 22.81 10.17
CA LEU A 18 6.47 21.82 11.09
C LEU A 18 7.46 21.33 12.12
N LEU A 19 7.07 21.43 13.38
CA LEU A 19 7.73 20.82 14.52
C LEU A 19 7.41 19.33 14.57
N ASN A 20 8.45 18.51 14.68
CA ASN A 20 8.32 17.07 14.90
C ASN A 20 9.45 16.57 15.81
N PRO A 21 9.24 15.48 16.55
CA PRO A 21 10.33 14.82 17.26
C PRO A 21 11.36 14.28 16.25
N LEU A 22 12.62 14.23 16.66
CA LEU A 22 13.74 13.81 15.81
C LEU A 22 13.53 12.42 15.18
N THR A 23 12.85 11.52 15.89
CA THR A 23 12.54 10.15 15.45
C THR A 23 11.56 10.08 14.27
N LYS A 24 10.80 11.15 14.00
CA LYS A 24 9.86 11.25 12.88
C LYS A 24 10.42 12.07 11.71
N LEU A 25 11.62 12.65 11.89
CA LEU A 25 12.29 13.44 10.87
C LEU A 25 13.32 12.60 10.10
N TYR A 26 13.58 13.06 8.88
CA TYR A 26 14.56 12.49 7.99
C TYR A 26 15.56 13.55 7.55
N PHE A 27 16.78 13.13 7.22
CA PHE A 27 17.82 14.02 6.74
C PHE A 27 18.15 13.70 5.28
N CYS A 28 18.00 14.67 4.38
CA CYS A 28 18.34 14.44 2.98
C CYS A 28 19.78 14.87 2.70
N ARG A 29 20.67 13.90 2.46
CA ARG A 29 22.10 14.16 2.15
C ARG A 29 22.34 14.97 0.86
N HIS A 30 21.39 14.98 -0.08
CA HIS A 30 21.56 15.67 -1.37
C HIS A 30 21.26 17.17 -1.27
N CYS A 31 20.27 17.57 -0.46
CA CYS A 31 19.94 18.98 -0.23
C CYS A 31 20.36 19.48 1.16
N MET A 32 21.01 18.64 1.97
CA MET A 32 21.51 18.93 3.32
C MET A 32 20.45 19.58 4.23
N LYS A 33 19.20 19.10 4.12
CA LYS A 33 18.03 19.71 4.78
C LYS A 33 17.20 18.63 5.50
N LEU A 34 16.62 19.01 6.63
CA LEU A 34 15.67 18.17 7.37
C LEU A 34 14.30 18.12 6.67
N ARG A 35 13.67 16.94 6.72
CA ARG A 35 12.40 16.62 6.07
C ARG A 35 11.49 15.89 7.04
N CYS A 36 10.28 16.39 7.22
CA CYS A 36 9.22 15.69 7.94
C CYS A 36 8.44 14.74 7.01
N GLY A 37 7.49 14.01 7.58
CA GLY A 37 6.61 13.10 6.83
C GLY A 37 5.79 13.77 5.71
N PHE A 38 5.57 15.09 5.79
CA PHE A 38 4.90 15.87 4.74
C PHE A 38 5.87 16.32 3.64
N CYS A 39 7.11 16.68 3.97
CA CYS A 39 8.11 17.09 2.96
C CYS A 39 8.69 15.93 2.13
N VAL A 40 8.38 14.68 2.50
CA VAL A 40 8.74 13.49 1.74
C VAL A 40 7.54 12.97 0.93
N CYS A 41 7.81 12.45 -0.26
CA CYS A 41 6.87 11.67 -1.05
C CYS A 41 6.87 10.22 -0.55
N GLN A 42 5.69 9.65 -0.36
CA GLN A 42 5.52 8.24 -0.02
C GLN A 42 5.23 7.45 -1.30
N GLU A 43 6.00 6.40 -1.53
CA GLU A 43 5.81 5.48 -2.64
C GLU A 43 5.57 4.06 -2.13
N VAL A 44 4.82 3.28 -2.90
CA VAL A 44 4.61 1.84 -2.66
C VAL A 44 5.81 1.10 -3.26
N ASP A 45 6.65 0.50 -2.42
CA ASP A 45 7.82 -0.26 -2.87
C ASP A 45 7.46 -1.73 -3.14
N SER A 46 6.73 -2.36 -2.21
CA SER A 46 6.24 -3.74 -2.38
C SER A 46 4.99 -4.02 -1.53
N ASN A 47 4.22 -5.03 -1.95
CA ASN A 47 3.04 -5.52 -1.24
C ASN A 47 3.37 -6.86 -0.60
N PHE A 48 2.95 -7.10 0.64
CA PHE A 48 3.20 -8.36 1.32
C PHE A 48 2.05 -8.73 2.24
N CYS A 49 1.89 -10.02 2.51
CA CYS A 49 0.91 -10.47 3.51
C CYS A 49 1.55 -10.48 4.90
N SER A 50 0.89 -9.86 5.89
CA SER A 50 1.40 -9.83 7.27
C SER A 50 1.29 -11.17 8.01
N ASN A 51 0.61 -12.17 7.44
CA ASN A 51 0.51 -13.51 8.03
C ASN A 51 1.52 -14.49 7.44
N CYS A 52 1.50 -14.72 6.12
CA CYS A 52 2.45 -15.64 5.48
C CYS A 52 3.82 -15.01 5.20
N LEU A 53 3.98 -13.69 5.40
CA LEU A 53 5.21 -12.95 5.10
C LEU A 53 5.71 -13.20 3.67
N GLU A 54 4.77 -13.34 2.74
CA GLU A 54 5.05 -13.51 1.33
C GLU A 54 4.94 -12.15 0.63
N ASN A 55 5.91 -11.85 -0.23
CA ASN A 55 5.90 -10.65 -1.06
C ASN A 55 5.15 -10.95 -2.36
N ILE A 56 4.19 -10.10 -2.72
CA ILE A 56 3.28 -10.30 -3.84
C ILE A 56 3.54 -9.21 -4.88
N PRO A 57 3.86 -9.57 -6.14
CA PRO A 57 4.07 -8.60 -7.20
C PRO A 57 2.87 -7.68 -7.41
N SER A 58 3.11 -6.46 -7.87
CA SER A 58 2.06 -5.45 -8.08
C SER A 58 1.01 -5.86 -9.13
N SER A 59 1.40 -6.63 -10.14
CA SER A 59 0.49 -7.17 -11.16
C SER A 59 -0.53 -8.14 -10.56
N GLU A 60 -0.05 -9.09 -9.76
CA GLU A 60 -0.88 -10.07 -9.05
C GLU A 60 -1.74 -9.41 -7.98
N THR A 61 -1.17 -8.46 -7.24
CA THR A 61 -1.87 -7.63 -6.26
C THR A 61 -3.08 -6.93 -6.89
N LYS A 62 -2.92 -6.35 -8.10
CA LYS A 62 -3.99 -5.68 -8.83
C LYS A 62 -5.11 -6.64 -9.23
N ILE A 63 -4.76 -7.82 -9.75
CA ILE A 63 -5.73 -8.85 -10.15
C ILE A 63 -6.53 -9.35 -8.93
N ARG A 64 -5.84 -9.57 -7.81
CA ARG A 64 -6.42 -10.07 -6.56
C ARG A 64 -7.00 -8.98 -5.64
N LYS A 65 -7.19 -7.75 -6.16
CA LYS A 65 -7.79 -6.63 -5.44
C LYS A 65 -7.11 -6.38 -4.07
N ASN A 66 -5.79 -6.38 -4.03
CA ASN A 66 -4.96 -6.17 -2.84
C ASN A 66 -5.15 -7.22 -1.72
N ARG A 67 -5.43 -8.48 -2.06
CA ARG A 67 -5.62 -9.57 -1.09
C ARG A 67 -4.65 -10.73 -1.29
N CYS A 68 -4.34 -11.41 -0.19
CA CYS A 68 -3.53 -12.63 -0.16
C CYS A 68 -4.31 -13.84 -0.66
N ASN A 69 -3.67 -14.78 -1.36
CA ASN A 69 -4.33 -16.00 -1.83
C ASN A 69 -4.67 -17.00 -0.73
N THR A 70 -3.77 -17.15 0.23
CA THR A 70 -3.77 -18.26 1.17
C THR A 70 -4.39 -17.90 2.51
N CYS A 71 -4.24 -16.65 2.92
CA CYS A 71 -4.64 -16.19 4.24
C CYS A 71 -6.04 -15.58 4.20
N PHE A 72 -6.88 -15.95 5.16
CA PHE A 72 -8.23 -15.44 5.31
C PHE A 72 -8.39 -14.73 6.65
N ASN A 73 -9.30 -13.77 6.70
CA ASN A 73 -9.75 -13.13 7.93
C ASN A 73 -11.14 -13.66 8.29
N CYS A 74 -11.34 -13.88 9.59
CA CYS A 74 -12.59 -14.32 10.16
C CYS A 74 -13.66 -13.25 9.92
N PRO A 75 -14.84 -13.62 9.39
CA PRO A 75 -15.92 -12.66 9.16
C PRO A 75 -16.45 -12.05 10.45
N SER A 76 -16.40 -12.77 11.56
CA SER A 76 -16.98 -12.32 12.84
C SER A 76 -16.06 -11.37 13.61
N CYS A 77 -14.75 -11.66 13.70
CA CYS A 77 -13.80 -10.90 14.53
C CYS A 77 -12.61 -10.30 13.77
N GLN A 78 -12.52 -10.50 12.46
CA GLN A 78 -11.45 -10.01 11.57
C GLN A 78 -10.04 -10.53 11.90
N HIS A 79 -9.90 -11.45 12.85
CA HIS A 79 -8.64 -12.15 13.13
C HIS A 79 -8.31 -13.15 12.02
N THR A 80 -7.03 -13.44 11.82
CA THR A 80 -6.60 -14.37 10.77
C THR A 80 -7.04 -15.81 11.07
N LEU A 81 -7.59 -16.48 10.07
CA LEU A 81 -8.06 -17.86 10.16
C LEU A 81 -6.90 -18.85 10.02
N SER A 82 -7.04 -19.98 10.69
CA SER A 82 -6.13 -21.12 10.61
C SER A 82 -6.80 -22.27 9.85
N VAL A 83 -6.04 -22.94 8.97
CA VAL A 83 -6.49 -24.17 8.32
C VAL A 83 -6.27 -25.32 9.29
N ARG A 84 -7.32 -26.10 9.59
CA ARG A 84 -7.25 -27.29 10.44
C ARG A 84 -7.58 -28.52 9.63
N ALA A 85 -6.88 -29.62 9.91
CA ALA A 85 -7.13 -30.90 9.29
C ALA A 85 -8.07 -31.75 10.16
N SER A 86 -8.98 -32.47 9.50
CA SER A 86 -9.80 -33.54 10.06
C SER A 86 -9.57 -34.81 9.25
N ILE A 87 -9.65 -35.97 9.90
CA ILE A 87 -9.54 -37.27 9.23
C ILE A 87 -10.96 -37.80 9.06
N ALA A 88 -11.39 -37.94 7.81
CA ALA A 88 -12.69 -38.55 7.50
C ALA A 88 -12.48 -39.88 6.76
N THR A 89 -13.21 -40.90 7.18
CA THR A 89 -13.33 -42.17 6.46
C THR A 89 -14.39 -42.02 5.39
N VAL A 90 -13.99 -41.97 4.12
CA VAL A 90 -14.92 -41.87 2.99
C VAL A 90 -15.08 -43.26 2.35
N PRO A 91 -16.31 -43.72 2.08
CA PRO A 91 -16.52 -44.96 1.33
C PRO A 91 -16.05 -44.79 -0.12
N LEU A 92 -15.26 -45.74 -0.63
CA LEU A 92 -14.82 -45.73 -2.03
C LEU A 92 -16.03 -46.01 -2.94
N ALA A 93 -16.52 -44.99 -3.65
CA ALA A 93 -17.51 -45.18 -4.70
C ALA A 93 -16.87 -45.94 -5.88
N ALA A 94 -17.44 -47.09 -6.22
CA ALA A 94 -17.00 -47.89 -7.37
C ALA A 94 -17.38 -47.16 -8.67
N GLY A 95 -16.39 -46.59 -9.35
CA GLY A 95 -16.51 -46.15 -10.75
C GLY A 95 -16.14 -44.69 -11.00
N ALA A 96 -14.84 -44.39 -11.09
CA ALA A 96 -14.33 -43.28 -11.88
C ALA A 96 -12.88 -43.59 -12.29
N ASN A 97 -12.72 -43.93 -13.57
CA ASN A 97 -11.43 -44.09 -14.21
C ASN A 97 -10.87 -42.69 -14.50
N SER A 98 -9.86 -42.25 -13.76
CA SER A 98 -8.97 -41.19 -14.22
C SER A 98 -7.57 -41.46 -13.69
N LYS A 99 -6.67 -41.75 -14.65
CA LYS A 99 -5.23 -41.71 -14.48
C LYS A 99 -4.84 -40.29 -14.05
N GLU A 100 -4.30 -40.14 -12.85
CA GLU A 100 -3.39 -39.04 -12.56
C GLU A 100 -2.37 -39.48 -11.51
N SER A 101 -1.12 -39.43 -11.96
CA SER A 101 0.10 -39.78 -11.27
C SER A 101 0.31 -38.93 -10.02
N SER A 102 0.55 -39.57 -8.88
CA SER A 102 1.22 -38.96 -7.73
C SER A 102 2.63 -39.54 -7.61
N PRO A 103 3.68 -38.73 -7.40
CA PRO A 103 5.02 -39.23 -7.12
C PRO A 103 5.19 -39.62 -5.66
N ALA A 104 6.19 -40.47 -5.46
CA ALA A 104 6.53 -41.21 -4.24
C ALA A 104 6.99 -40.34 -3.05
N GLY A 105 6.83 -40.92 -1.86
CA GLY A 105 7.44 -40.50 -0.61
C GLY A 105 7.19 -41.53 0.49
N GLU A 106 8.22 -42.32 0.77
CA GLU A 106 8.45 -43.33 1.82
C GLU A 106 8.03 -42.82 3.24
N ASP A 107 7.78 -43.60 4.29
CA ASP A 107 8.26 -44.89 4.76
C ASP A 107 7.41 -45.23 6.01
N VAL A 108 6.84 -46.45 6.17
CA VAL A 108 6.50 -46.98 7.52
C VAL A 108 6.62 -48.51 7.55
N ALA A 109 7.35 -48.95 8.56
CA ALA A 109 7.81 -50.29 8.90
C ALA A 109 6.73 -51.39 9.02
N LYS A 110 7.20 -52.59 8.70
CA LYS A 110 6.55 -53.90 8.65
C LYS A 110 6.56 -54.56 10.03
N VAL A 111 5.39 -54.87 10.60
CA VAL A 111 5.25 -55.81 11.73
C VAL A 111 4.35 -56.96 11.31
N LYS A 112 4.88 -58.19 11.43
CA LYS A 112 4.17 -59.48 11.24
C LYS A 112 3.15 -59.70 12.37
N PRO A 113 2.12 -60.53 12.11
CA PRO A 113 1.89 -61.65 13.04
C PRO A 113 1.72 -63.00 12.31
N GLY A 114 2.08 -64.06 13.03
CA GLY A 114 2.00 -65.44 12.60
C GLY A 114 0.67 -66.10 12.97
N GLY A 115 0.19 -66.97 12.07
CA GLY A 115 -0.08 -68.38 12.35
C GLY A 115 -1.36 -68.81 13.08
N SER A 116 -2.15 -69.60 12.32
CA SER A 116 -3.11 -70.67 12.71
C SER A 116 -4.49 -70.23 13.24
N SER A 117 -5.65 -70.81 12.89
CA SER A 117 -6.03 -71.97 12.06
C SER A 117 -7.55 -71.90 11.71
N THR A 118 -7.92 -72.40 10.54
CA THR A 118 -9.26 -72.56 9.89
C THR A 118 -10.15 -73.65 10.54
N PRO A 119 -11.39 -74.01 10.07
CA PRO A 119 -12.28 -73.40 9.05
C PRO A 119 -13.83 -73.41 9.32
N ALA A 120 -14.57 -72.85 8.34
CA ALA A 120 -15.97 -73.12 7.95
C ALA A 120 -17.08 -72.47 8.82
N SER A 121 -18.16 -71.88 8.30
CA SER A 121 -18.81 -71.88 6.98
C SER A 121 -19.82 -70.73 6.85
N THR A 122 -20.31 -70.53 5.62
CA THR A 122 -21.67 -70.04 5.28
C THR A 122 -21.84 -68.55 4.96
N THR A 123 -21.79 -68.28 3.65
CA THR A 123 -22.61 -67.35 2.84
C THR A 123 -23.29 -66.17 3.53
N GLY A 124 -22.76 -64.98 3.23
CA GLY A 124 -23.48 -63.70 3.29
C GLY A 124 -22.80 -62.72 2.34
N THR A 125 -23.45 -62.40 1.22
CA THR A 125 -23.01 -61.40 0.25
C THR A 125 -23.04 -60.00 0.86
N GLY A 126 -21.95 -59.59 1.50
CA GLY A 126 -21.67 -58.21 1.87
C GLY A 126 -20.48 -57.72 1.07
N GLN A 127 -20.69 -56.84 0.09
CA GLN A 127 -19.60 -56.12 -0.55
C GLN A 127 -18.88 -55.31 0.53
N ALA A 128 -17.67 -55.72 0.92
CA ALA A 128 -16.81 -54.93 1.78
C ALA A 128 -16.41 -53.66 1.02
N VAL A 129 -17.09 -52.53 1.32
CA VAL A 129 -16.70 -51.22 0.82
C VAL A 129 -15.34 -50.91 1.41
N LYS A 130 -14.30 -50.90 0.58
CA LYS A 130 -12.96 -50.47 0.98
C LYS A 130 -13.06 -49.01 1.43
N GLN A 131 -12.95 -48.77 2.74
CA GLN A 131 -12.93 -47.42 3.31
C GLN A 131 -11.53 -46.84 3.14
N VAL A 132 -11.43 -45.63 2.61
CA VAL A 132 -10.15 -44.91 2.49
C VAL A 132 -10.20 -43.71 3.42
N THR A 133 -9.21 -43.61 4.32
CA THR A 133 -9.02 -42.42 5.16
C THR A 133 -8.48 -41.28 4.32
N LYS A 134 -9.23 -40.18 4.22
CA LYS A 134 -8.79 -38.96 3.53
C LYS A 134 -8.62 -37.82 4.55
N LYS A 135 -7.55 -37.04 4.38
CA LYS A 135 -7.36 -35.79 5.12
C LYS A 135 -8.21 -34.71 4.48
N LEU A 136 -9.04 -34.07 5.28
CA LEU A 136 -9.93 -32.98 4.90
C LEU A 136 -9.57 -31.73 5.68
N TYR A 137 -9.79 -30.55 5.10
CA TYR A 137 -9.40 -29.28 5.68
C TYR A 137 -10.60 -28.36 5.86
N TYR A 138 -10.65 -27.66 6.99
CA TYR A 138 -11.67 -26.67 7.35
C TYR A 138 -11.01 -25.40 7.93
N LEU A 139 -11.68 -24.25 7.84
CA LEU A 139 -11.17 -23.00 8.40
C LEU A 139 -11.69 -22.80 9.82
N ALA A 140 -10.81 -22.39 10.73
CA ALA A 140 -11.18 -22.12 12.12
C ALA A 140 -10.49 -20.87 12.66
N CYS A 141 -11.24 -20.09 13.44
CA CYS A 141 -10.74 -18.94 14.18
C CYS A 141 -10.33 -19.34 15.60
N LEU A 142 -9.14 -18.94 16.03
CA LEU A 142 -8.64 -19.27 17.37
C LEU A 142 -9.20 -18.35 18.46
N THR A 143 -9.66 -17.14 18.10
CA THR A 143 -10.16 -16.14 19.06
C THR A 143 -11.64 -16.32 19.35
N CYS A 144 -12.50 -16.30 18.32
CA CYS A 144 -13.95 -16.39 18.48
C CYS A 144 -14.55 -17.78 18.24
N ARG A 145 -13.70 -18.80 17.96
CA ARG A 145 -14.10 -20.20 17.70
C ARG A 145 -15.02 -20.42 16.49
N TRP A 146 -15.21 -19.40 15.64
CA TRP A 146 -15.90 -19.53 14.35
C TRP A 146 -15.24 -20.60 13.50
N ASN A 147 -16.05 -21.40 12.81
CA ASN A 147 -15.59 -22.43 11.88
C ASN A 147 -16.30 -22.30 10.52
N SER A 148 -15.72 -22.90 9.47
CA SER A 148 -16.32 -22.90 8.13
C SER A 148 -17.63 -23.71 8.05
N HIS A 149 -17.87 -24.63 8.99
CA HIS A 149 -19.10 -25.41 9.06
C HIS A 149 -20.30 -24.57 9.53
N ASP A 150 -20.08 -23.52 10.32
CA ASP A 150 -21.12 -22.62 10.84
C ASP A 150 -21.93 -21.94 9.71
N ILE A 151 -21.32 -21.80 8.53
CA ILE A 151 -21.92 -21.23 7.32
C ILE A 151 -22.10 -22.28 6.20
N GLY A 152 -21.85 -23.55 6.49
CA GLY A 152 -22.05 -24.66 5.55
C GLY A 152 -21.02 -24.76 4.42
N ILE A 153 -19.80 -24.21 4.58
CA ILE A 153 -18.72 -24.46 3.61
C ILE A 153 -18.22 -25.91 3.78
N PRO A 154 -18.23 -26.73 2.72
CA PRO A 154 -17.75 -28.11 2.80
C PRO A 154 -16.23 -28.16 2.95
N ASP A 155 -15.76 -29.23 3.61
CA ASP A 155 -14.34 -29.47 3.79
C ASP A 155 -13.63 -29.70 2.45
N GLN A 156 -12.43 -29.15 2.35
CA GLN A 156 -11.61 -29.22 1.15
C GLN A 156 -10.60 -30.36 1.24
N THR A 157 -10.30 -31.00 0.11
CA THR A 157 -9.24 -32.03 0.04
C THR A 157 -7.84 -31.42 -0.01
N ALA A 158 -7.72 -30.16 -0.43
CA ALA A 158 -6.47 -29.40 -0.44
C ALA A 158 -6.48 -28.33 0.65
N ALA A 159 -5.34 -28.10 1.29
CA ALA A 159 -5.20 -27.10 2.35
C ALA A 159 -5.27 -25.65 1.81
N THR A 160 -4.87 -25.44 0.55
CA THR A 160 -4.74 -24.12 -0.07
C THR A 160 -5.38 -24.08 -1.46
N GLY A 161 -6.08 -22.99 -1.78
CA GLY A 161 -6.44 -22.64 -3.16
C GLY A 161 -7.80 -23.14 -3.69
N GLN A 162 -8.58 -23.87 -2.89
CA GLN A 162 -9.91 -24.39 -3.28
C GLN A 162 -11.04 -23.87 -2.39
N TRP A 163 -10.83 -22.78 -1.67
CA TRP A 163 -11.87 -22.19 -0.83
C TRP A 163 -12.90 -21.46 -1.70
N PRO A 164 -14.21 -21.72 -1.53
CA PRO A 164 -15.24 -21.05 -2.32
C PRO A 164 -15.18 -19.53 -2.14
N GLU A 165 -15.06 -18.80 -3.25
CA GLU A 165 -15.16 -17.35 -3.24
C GLU A 165 -16.62 -16.90 -3.43
N PRO A 166 -17.06 -15.85 -2.73
CA PRO A 166 -18.41 -15.33 -2.92
C PRO A 166 -18.56 -14.70 -4.31
N GLU A 167 -19.48 -15.24 -5.11
CA GLU A 167 -19.84 -14.64 -6.39
C GLU A 167 -20.57 -13.30 -6.18
N TYR A 168 -20.26 -12.33 -7.04
CA TYR A 168 -20.91 -11.03 -7.03
C TYR A 168 -22.22 -11.09 -7.83
N PRO A 169 -23.40 -10.88 -7.22
CA PRO A 169 -24.69 -11.07 -7.90
C PRO A 169 -24.84 -10.29 -9.21
N ASN A 170 -24.27 -9.08 -9.25
CA ASN A 170 -24.42 -8.16 -10.38
C ASN A 170 -23.19 -8.09 -11.31
N ALA A 171 -22.21 -8.99 -11.18
CA ALA A 171 -20.96 -8.93 -11.96
C ALA A 171 -21.20 -8.90 -13.48
N THR A 172 -22.07 -9.78 -13.98
CA THR A 172 -22.39 -9.85 -15.41
C THR A 172 -23.02 -8.56 -15.92
N ARG A 173 -23.94 -7.95 -15.14
CA ARG A 173 -24.56 -6.67 -15.48
C ARG A 173 -23.53 -5.54 -15.52
N PHE A 174 -22.60 -5.50 -14.58
CA PHE A 174 -21.50 -4.52 -14.60
C PHE A 174 -20.61 -4.67 -15.84
N ALA A 175 -20.28 -5.90 -16.26
CA ALA A 175 -19.49 -6.14 -17.46
C ALA A 175 -20.21 -5.61 -18.72
N LEU A 176 -21.51 -5.88 -18.86
CA LEU A 176 -22.33 -5.39 -19.97
C LEU A 176 -22.44 -3.86 -19.99
N LEU A 177 -22.64 -3.23 -18.82
CA LEU A 177 -22.67 -1.77 -18.69
C LEU A 177 -21.32 -1.15 -19.06
N LEU A 178 -20.22 -1.76 -18.61
CA LEU A 178 -18.88 -1.30 -18.93
C LEU A 178 -18.62 -1.34 -20.43
N GLU A 179 -18.98 -2.43 -21.10
CA GLU A 179 -18.85 -2.57 -22.56
C GLU A 179 -19.70 -1.53 -23.31
N HIS A 180 -20.95 -1.33 -22.88
CA HIS A 180 -21.84 -0.31 -23.45
C HIS A 180 -21.23 1.10 -23.35
N TYR A 181 -20.83 1.54 -22.15
CA TYR A 181 -20.26 2.88 -21.97
C TYR A 181 -18.88 3.03 -22.62
N GLN A 182 -18.07 1.97 -22.69
CA GLN A 182 -16.83 1.98 -23.47
C GLN A 182 -17.11 2.22 -24.96
N SER A 183 -18.13 1.57 -25.53
CA SER A 183 -18.53 1.77 -26.92
C SER A 183 -19.02 3.21 -27.18
N LEU A 184 -19.80 3.78 -26.25
CA LEU A 184 -20.29 5.16 -26.31
C LEU A 184 -19.14 6.18 -26.26
N VAL A 185 -18.20 6.03 -25.33
CA VAL A 185 -17.04 6.92 -25.20
C VAL A 185 -16.15 6.85 -26.45
N LEU A 186 -15.99 5.67 -27.04
CA LEU A 186 -15.26 5.51 -28.30
C LEU A 186 -15.96 6.21 -29.46
N HIS A 187 -17.29 6.06 -29.56
CA HIS A 187 -18.11 6.74 -30.56
C HIS A 187 -18.01 8.26 -30.43
N GLU A 188 -18.21 8.81 -29.23
CA GLU A 188 -18.10 10.25 -28.96
C GLU A 188 -16.69 10.79 -29.26
N LYS A 189 -15.65 10.03 -28.91
CA LYS A 189 -14.26 10.39 -29.22
C LYS A 189 -14.02 10.45 -30.73
N GLN A 190 -14.56 9.50 -31.49
CA GLN A 190 -14.47 9.48 -32.95
C GLN A 190 -15.22 10.66 -33.57
N GLU A 191 -16.46 10.91 -33.15
CA GLU A 191 -17.26 12.03 -33.64
C GLU A 191 -16.56 13.37 -33.35
N ARG A 192 -16.04 13.55 -32.13
CA ARG A 192 -15.24 14.72 -31.77
C ARG A 192 -14.00 14.85 -32.66
N GLN A 193 -13.30 13.76 -32.96
CA GLN A 193 -12.13 13.79 -33.84
C GLN A 193 -12.51 14.14 -35.28
N GLU A 194 -13.65 13.64 -35.79
CA GLU A 194 -14.17 13.99 -37.10
C GLU A 194 -14.61 15.46 -37.17
N LEU A 195 -15.29 15.97 -36.14
CA LEU A 195 -15.62 17.38 -36.00
C LEU A 195 -14.36 18.25 -35.96
N TRP A 196 -13.33 17.84 -35.24
CA TRP A 196 -12.03 18.50 -35.24
C TRP A 196 -11.41 18.52 -36.64
N ARG A 197 -11.38 17.38 -37.35
CA ARG A 197 -10.90 17.32 -38.74
C ARG A 197 -11.67 18.23 -39.69
N ARG A 198 -12.98 18.38 -39.48
CA ARG A 198 -13.85 19.28 -40.27
C ARG A 198 -13.60 20.76 -39.93
N LYS A 199 -13.36 21.09 -38.65
CA LYS A 199 -13.15 22.46 -38.18
C LYS A 199 -11.72 22.96 -38.40
N THR A 200 -10.72 22.08 -38.46
CA THR A 200 -9.35 22.47 -38.80
C THR A 200 -9.26 22.83 -40.28
N PRO A 201 -9.08 24.11 -40.65
CA PRO A 201 -8.92 24.47 -42.04
C PRO A 201 -7.67 23.78 -42.59
N LYS A 202 -7.82 23.02 -43.68
CA LYS A 202 -6.68 22.43 -44.38
C LYS A 202 -5.80 23.58 -44.88
N LYS A 203 -4.64 23.81 -44.26
CA LYS A 203 -3.56 24.63 -44.82
C LYS A 203 -2.91 23.87 -45.99
N SER A 204 -3.66 23.57 -47.04
CA SER A 204 -3.08 23.18 -48.33
C SER A 204 -3.26 24.36 -49.27
N GLN A 205 -2.18 25.07 -49.57
CA GLN A 205 -2.17 26.23 -50.47
C GLN A 205 -2.56 25.86 -51.92
N PHE A 206 -2.62 24.56 -52.25
CA PHE A 206 -3.12 24.05 -53.52
C PHE A 206 -3.95 22.78 -53.26
N PRO A 207 -5.24 22.75 -53.62
CA PRO A 207 -6.00 21.50 -53.66
C PRO A 207 -5.46 20.69 -54.85
N SER A 208 -4.81 19.55 -54.62
CA SER A 208 -4.41 18.70 -55.74
C SER A 208 -5.68 18.15 -56.43
N LEU A 209 -5.69 18.14 -57.77
CA LEU A 209 -6.81 17.67 -58.59
C LEU A 209 -7.22 16.23 -58.26
N THR A 210 -6.29 15.42 -57.75
CA THR A 210 -6.48 14.01 -57.39
C THR A 210 -7.15 13.82 -56.02
N ASP A 211 -7.08 14.82 -55.14
CA ASP A 211 -7.81 14.87 -53.87
C ASP A 211 -9.30 15.18 -54.09
N ARG A 212 -9.65 15.85 -55.20
CA ARG A 212 -11.04 16.21 -55.56
C ARG A 212 -11.82 15.04 -56.16
N THR A 213 -11.14 14.08 -56.77
CA THR A 213 -11.77 12.89 -57.39
C THR A 213 -11.72 11.65 -56.48
N GLY A 214 -11.09 11.75 -55.30
CA GLY A 214 -11.01 10.64 -54.32
C GLY A 214 -10.17 9.45 -54.77
N LEU A 215 -9.54 9.53 -55.95
CA LEU A 215 -8.75 8.44 -56.54
C LEU A 215 -7.48 8.18 -55.74
N THR A 216 -6.79 9.20 -55.22
CA THR A 216 -5.57 8.99 -54.41
C THR A 216 -5.85 8.24 -53.11
N ALA A 217 -6.94 8.60 -52.42
CA ALA A 217 -7.37 7.92 -51.19
C ALA A 217 -7.80 6.47 -51.45
N SER A 218 -8.43 6.20 -52.60
CA SER A 218 -8.84 4.85 -53.02
C SER A 218 -7.65 3.99 -53.45
N MET A 219 -6.66 4.60 -54.11
CA MET A 219 -5.44 3.93 -54.59
C MET A 219 -4.48 3.57 -53.43
N MET A 220 -4.29 4.49 -52.46
CA MET A 220 -3.52 4.19 -51.23
C MET A 220 -4.17 3.10 -50.39
N ARG A 221 -5.51 3.09 -50.28
CA ARG A 221 -6.25 2.08 -49.53
C ARG A 221 -6.07 0.68 -50.12
N ARG A 222 -6.08 0.57 -51.46
CA ARG A 222 -5.76 -0.68 -52.18
C ARG A 222 -4.31 -1.09 -52.05
N GLN A 223 -3.37 -0.15 -52.06
CA GLN A 223 -1.93 -0.43 -51.95
C GLN A 223 -1.52 -0.91 -50.54
N MET A 224 -2.25 -0.50 -49.49
CA MET A 224 -2.11 -1.00 -48.11
C MET A 224 -2.97 -2.23 -47.80
N GLY A 225 -3.63 -2.83 -48.80
CA GLY A 225 -4.42 -4.06 -48.62
C GLY A 225 -5.74 -3.88 -47.86
N TRP A 226 -6.24 -2.65 -47.72
CA TRP A 226 -7.53 -2.37 -47.08
C TRP A 226 -8.65 -2.45 -48.13
N SER A 227 -9.63 -3.33 -47.92
CA SER A 227 -10.78 -3.46 -48.82
C SER A 227 -11.65 -2.20 -48.82
N ASP A 228 -12.20 -1.81 -49.97
CA ASP A 228 -13.15 -0.68 -50.14
C ASP A 228 -14.53 -0.92 -49.47
N GLY A 229 -14.75 -2.13 -48.95
CA GLY A 229 -15.88 -2.40 -48.08
C GLY A 229 -15.73 -1.56 -46.82
N LYS A 230 -16.77 -0.76 -46.51
CA LYS A 230 -16.94 -0.15 -45.19
C LYS A 230 -16.83 -1.23 -44.11
N VAL A 231 -15.62 -1.50 -43.63
CA VAL A 231 -15.43 -1.98 -42.26
C VAL A 231 -15.72 -0.75 -41.40
N GLN A 232 -17.01 -0.42 -41.31
CA GLN A 232 -17.47 0.26 -40.12
C GLN A 232 -17.19 -0.74 -39.02
N LEU A 233 -16.10 -0.53 -38.29
CA LEU A 233 -16.06 -0.90 -36.88
C LEU A 233 -17.45 -0.56 -36.36
N LYS A 234 -18.23 -1.53 -35.88
CA LYS A 234 -19.61 -1.28 -35.43
C LYS A 234 -19.58 -0.15 -34.40
N THR A 235 -19.78 1.07 -34.89
CA THR A 235 -19.71 2.32 -34.14
C THR A 235 -21.04 2.63 -33.49
N THR A 236 -22.09 1.92 -33.89
CA THR A 236 -23.37 1.93 -33.20
C THR A 236 -23.19 1.30 -31.81
N PRO A 237 -23.41 2.06 -30.72
CA PRO A 237 -23.31 1.54 -29.36
C PRO A 237 -24.25 0.34 -29.19
N THR A 238 -23.81 -0.67 -28.44
CA THR A 238 -24.60 -1.87 -28.18
C THR A 238 -25.78 -1.52 -27.26
N PRO A 239 -27.04 -1.63 -27.71
CA PRO A 239 -28.17 -1.23 -26.87
C PRO A 239 -28.27 -2.16 -25.66
N ILE A 240 -28.26 -1.58 -24.45
CA ILE A 240 -28.44 -2.31 -23.21
C ILE A 240 -29.88 -2.18 -22.70
N LYS A 241 -30.44 -3.27 -22.15
CA LYS A 241 -31.75 -3.23 -21.51
C LYS A 241 -31.65 -2.44 -20.20
N GLU A 242 -32.36 -1.31 -20.18
CA GLU A 242 -32.49 -0.45 -19.01
C GLU A 242 -33.12 -1.20 -17.83
N SER A 243 -32.77 -0.79 -16.61
CA SER A 243 -33.42 -1.33 -15.41
C SER A 243 -34.86 -0.85 -15.35
N ILE A 244 -35.77 -1.80 -15.15
CA ILE A 244 -37.20 -1.52 -14.98
C ILE A 244 -37.39 -1.02 -13.55
N ALA A 245 -37.97 0.16 -13.39
CA ALA A 245 -38.41 0.64 -12.09
C ALA A 245 -39.66 -0.15 -11.68
N SER A 246 -39.65 -0.70 -10.47
CA SER A 246 -40.84 -1.30 -9.87
C SER A 246 -41.55 -0.25 -9.02
N ASP A 247 -42.85 -0.06 -9.24
CA ASP A 247 -43.68 0.86 -8.45
C ASP A 247 -43.95 0.31 -7.05
N GLU A 248 -43.99 -1.02 -6.92
CA GLU A 248 -44.12 -1.75 -5.66
C GLU A 248 -42.76 -2.38 -5.31
N VAL A 249 -42.32 -2.16 -4.07
CA VAL A 249 -41.09 -2.75 -3.50
C VAL A 249 -41.52 -3.72 -2.42
N ASP A 250 -40.82 -4.87 -2.33
CA ASP A 250 -41.10 -5.89 -1.32
C ASP A 250 -41.19 -5.26 0.07
N GLU A 251 -42.36 -5.40 0.70
CA GLU A 251 -42.60 -4.94 2.06
C GLU A 251 -41.80 -5.77 3.07
N LEU A 252 -41.61 -5.22 4.26
CA LEU A 252 -40.89 -5.92 5.31
C LEU A 252 -41.68 -7.19 5.73
N PRO A 253 -41.05 -8.38 5.76
CA PRO A 253 -41.75 -9.61 6.13
C PRO A 253 -42.42 -9.50 7.51
N GLU A 254 -43.70 -9.90 7.58
CA GLU A 254 -44.50 -9.80 8.81
C GLU A 254 -43.91 -10.56 10.00
N GLU A 255 -43.12 -11.60 9.72
CA GLU A 255 -42.41 -12.42 10.70
C GLU A 255 -41.49 -11.59 11.60
N LEU A 256 -40.88 -10.51 11.06
CA LEU A 256 -39.97 -9.65 11.80
C LEU A 256 -40.65 -8.83 12.91
N PHE A 257 -41.97 -8.60 12.83
CA PHE A 257 -42.71 -7.89 13.87
C PHE A 257 -43.05 -8.78 15.07
N ARG A 258 -43.10 -10.11 14.89
CA ARG A 258 -43.53 -11.07 15.91
C ARG A 258 -42.39 -11.92 16.46
N ALA A 259 -41.29 -12.05 15.72
CA ALA A 259 -40.16 -12.89 16.10
C ALA A 259 -39.25 -12.22 17.15
N GLU A 260 -38.78 -13.01 18.11
CA GLU A 260 -37.72 -12.59 19.02
C GLU A 260 -36.37 -12.50 18.29
N VAL A 261 -35.68 -11.37 18.46
CA VAL A 261 -34.42 -11.10 17.75
C VAL A 261 -33.24 -11.65 18.53
N ASN A 262 -32.56 -12.64 17.95
CA ASN A 262 -31.30 -13.15 18.48
C ASN A 262 -30.10 -12.35 17.94
N LEU A 263 -29.43 -11.59 18.82
CA LEU A 263 -28.26 -10.78 18.44
C LEU A 263 -27.07 -11.60 17.91
N LYS A 264 -27.02 -12.92 18.17
CA LYS A 264 -25.95 -13.79 17.65
C LYS A 264 -26.14 -14.16 16.19
N THR A 265 -27.36 -14.13 15.67
CA THR A 265 -27.66 -14.47 14.27
C THR A 265 -27.60 -13.25 13.37
N VAL A 266 -27.73 -12.05 13.93
CA VAL A 266 -27.64 -10.78 13.23
C VAL A 266 -26.20 -10.28 13.20
N THR A 267 -25.76 -9.80 12.04
CA THR A 267 -24.41 -9.24 11.87
C THR A 267 -24.31 -7.81 12.40
N THR A 268 -23.16 -7.45 12.97
CA THR A 268 -22.86 -6.05 13.33
C THR A 268 -22.48 -5.20 12.11
N LEU A 269 -22.55 -3.87 12.24
CA LEU A 269 -22.20 -2.95 11.16
C LEU A 269 -20.75 -3.13 10.67
N THR A 270 -19.80 -3.33 11.58
CA THR A 270 -18.39 -3.54 11.23
C THR A 270 -18.18 -4.84 10.43
N GLN A 271 -18.93 -5.89 10.74
CA GLN A 271 -18.91 -7.15 9.98
C GLN A 271 -19.51 -6.97 8.58
N ARG A 272 -20.62 -6.23 8.45
CA ARG A 272 -21.23 -5.93 7.14
C ARG A 272 -20.31 -5.09 6.26
N LEU A 273 -19.71 -4.04 6.82
CA LEU A 273 -18.81 -3.15 6.09
C LEU A 273 -17.50 -3.83 5.69
N ALA A 274 -17.09 -4.89 6.40
CA ALA A 274 -15.96 -5.74 5.98
C ALA A 274 -16.27 -6.53 4.69
N GLN A 275 -17.55 -6.69 4.33
CA GLN A 275 -18.03 -7.35 3.12
C GLN A 275 -18.94 -6.43 2.29
N PRO A 276 -18.37 -5.37 1.68
CA PRO A 276 -19.16 -4.33 1.02
C PRO A 276 -19.98 -4.82 -0.18
N ALA A 277 -19.67 -5.99 -0.73
CA ALA A 277 -20.33 -6.55 -1.89
C ALA A 277 -21.76 -7.06 -1.64
N LYS A 278 -21.98 -7.77 -0.52
CA LYS A 278 -23.27 -8.40 -0.19
C LYS A 278 -23.90 -7.82 1.07
N GLN A 279 -23.10 -7.26 2.00
CA GLN A 279 -23.54 -6.67 3.28
C GLN A 279 -24.68 -7.45 3.96
N SER A 280 -24.51 -8.76 4.08
CA SER A 280 -25.57 -9.67 4.53
C SER A 280 -26.03 -9.35 5.95
N ALA A 281 -27.34 -9.51 6.19
CA ALA A 281 -27.92 -9.25 7.50
C ALA A 281 -27.76 -10.39 8.50
N SER A 282 -27.58 -11.61 7.99
CA SER A 282 -27.43 -12.84 8.77
C SER A 282 -25.98 -13.32 8.82
N VAL A 283 -25.55 -13.80 9.98
CA VAL A 283 -24.22 -14.37 10.21
C VAL A 283 -23.98 -15.62 9.35
N SER A 284 -25.03 -16.39 9.05
CA SER A 284 -24.94 -17.59 8.18
C SER A 284 -24.49 -17.26 6.75
N GLN A 285 -24.62 -16.00 6.33
CA GLN A 285 -24.26 -15.53 4.99
C GLN A 285 -22.94 -14.74 5.00
N LEU A 286 -22.18 -14.75 6.09
CA LEU A 286 -20.88 -14.10 6.17
C LEU A 286 -19.76 -15.06 5.78
N TYR A 287 -19.19 -14.87 4.59
CA TYR A 287 -18.09 -15.71 4.10
C TYR A 287 -16.72 -15.28 4.66
N PRO A 288 -15.71 -16.16 4.78
CA PRO A 288 -14.35 -15.73 5.06
C PRO A 288 -13.83 -14.86 3.91
N GLN A 289 -13.17 -13.75 4.22
CA GLN A 289 -12.58 -12.85 3.22
C GLN A 289 -11.06 -13.03 3.19
N HIS A 290 -10.45 -12.95 2.02
CA HIS A 290 -9.00 -12.97 1.90
C HIS A 290 -8.37 -11.78 2.65
N LYS A 291 -7.23 -12.03 3.30
CA LYS A 291 -6.51 -11.04 4.11
C LYS A 291 -5.97 -9.91 3.22
N LEU A 292 -6.18 -8.67 3.64
CA LEU A 292 -5.66 -7.49 2.95
C LEU A 292 -4.13 -7.45 3.02
N LEU A 293 -3.48 -7.10 1.91
CA LEU A 293 -2.04 -6.94 1.85
C LEU A 293 -1.59 -5.66 2.54
N SER A 294 -0.42 -5.75 3.16
CA SER A 294 0.31 -4.62 3.72
C SER A 294 1.30 -4.09 2.70
N VAL A 295 1.67 -2.82 2.84
CA VAL A 295 2.59 -2.14 1.92
C VAL A 295 3.86 -1.75 2.65
N LYS A 296 5.01 -2.02 2.02
CA LYS A 296 6.27 -1.38 2.37
C LYS A 296 6.38 -0.03 1.67
N ARG A 297 6.60 1.01 2.45
CA ARG A 297 6.71 2.39 1.97
C ARG A 297 8.18 2.74 1.71
N SER A 298 8.45 3.31 0.54
CA SER A 298 9.69 4.03 0.24
C SER A 298 9.43 5.52 0.37
N LEU A 299 10.42 6.29 0.84
CA LEU A 299 10.30 7.73 1.00
C LEU A 299 11.32 8.44 0.12
N ARG A 300 10.87 9.44 -0.63
CA ARG A 300 11.71 10.33 -1.46
C ARG A 300 11.61 11.76 -1.01
N CYS A 301 12.70 12.50 -1.13
CA CYS A 301 12.68 13.94 -0.87
C CYS A 301 11.95 14.67 -1.99
N ARG A 302 10.96 15.51 -1.67
CA ARG A 302 10.21 16.28 -2.69
C ARG A 302 11.06 17.25 -3.51
N GLN A 303 12.12 17.79 -2.92
CA GLN A 303 12.97 18.79 -3.59
C GLN A 303 13.94 18.18 -4.61
N CYS A 304 14.51 17.02 -4.32
CA CYS A 304 15.58 16.43 -5.13
C CYS A 304 15.26 15.04 -5.69
N ASP A 305 14.07 14.48 -5.42
CA ASP A 305 13.61 13.14 -5.87
C ASP A 305 14.49 11.94 -5.43
N HIS A 306 15.46 12.19 -4.53
CA HIS A 306 16.34 11.15 -4.00
C HIS A 306 15.68 10.39 -2.87
N ASN A 307 15.94 9.07 -2.83
CA ASN A 307 15.44 8.20 -1.77
C ASN A 307 16.07 8.57 -0.42
N VAL A 308 15.23 8.69 0.57
CA VAL A 308 15.58 8.97 1.96
C VAL A 308 15.44 7.71 2.80
N ILE A 309 14.36 6.95 2.57
CA ILE A 309 14.13 5.64 3.18
C ILE A 309 13.82 4.62 2.09
N LYS A 310 14.52 3.50 2.11
CA LYS A 310 14.21 2.31 1.31
C LYS A 310 14.47 1.06 2.12
N SER A 311 13.40 0.33 2.46
CA SER A 311 13.48 -0.95 3.14
C SER A 311 14.05 -2.04 2.23
N GLU A 312 14.54 -3.12 2.82
CA GLU A 312 14.80 -4.35 2.06
C GLU A 312 13.51 -5.00 1.57
N TYR A 313 13.60 -5.76 0.48
CA TYR A 313 12.45 -6.42 -0.14
C TYR A 313 11.83 -7.50 0.76
N ASN A 314 12.65 -8.22 1.54
CA ASN A 314 12.18 -9.31 2.40
C ASN A 314 11.27 -8.79 3.53
N PRO A 315 9.99 -9.21 3.62
CA PRO A 315 9.05 -8.73 4.64
C PRO A 315 9.43 -9.08 6.09
N SER A 316 10.23 -10.11 6.34
CA SER A 316 10.71 -10.42 7.70
C SER A 316 11.91 -9.57 8.12
N SER A 317 12.57 -8.90 7.17
CA SER A 317 13.74 -8.07 7.46
C SER A 317 13.34 -6.71 8.03
N ILE A 318 14.01 -6.33 9.12
CA ILE A 318 13.96 -5.00 9.73
C ILE A 318 15.03 -4.05 9.15
N LYS A 319 15.86 -4.55 8.23
CA LYS A 319 16.97 -3.77 7.67
C LYS A 319 16.49 -2.84 6.56
N TYR A 320 17.21 -1.75 6.42
CA TYR A 320 17.03 -0.78 5.36
C TYR A 320 18.19 -0.84 4.39
N ARG A 321 17.89 -0.80 3.10
CA ARG A 321 18.89 -0.57 2.06
C ARG A 321 19.38 0.88 2.07
N ILE A 322 18.47 1.81 2.36
CA ILE A 322 18.75 3.24 2.53
C ILE A 322 17.99 3.70 3.78
N ALA A 323 18.71 4.23 4.77
CA ALA A 323 18.13 4.76 6.01
C ALA A 323 18.77 6.10 6.36
N LEU A 324 18.16 7.19 5.91
CA LEU A 324 18.57 8.55 6.25
C LEU A 324 17.62 9.17 7.28
N PHE A 325 17.54 8.55 8.46
CA PHE A 325 16.81 9.11 9.61
C PHE A 325 17.57 10.33 10.15
N ALA A 326 16.85 11.35 10.61
CA ALA A 326 17.49 12.54 11.17
C ALA A 326 18.34 12.22 12.40
N ALA A 327 17.93 11.23 13.20
CA ALA A 327 18.64 10.77 14.40
C ALA A 327 20.07 10.23 14.15
N TYR A 328 20.43 9.90 12.90
CA TYR A 328 21.79 9.45 12.57
C TYR A 328 22.72 10.59 12.12
N HIS A 329 22.17 11.80 11.94
CA HIS A 329 22.89 12.92 11.32
C HIS A 329 22.84 14.20 12.15
N VAL A 330 21.80 14.38 12.97
CA VAL A 330 21.57 15.59 13.76
C VAL A 330 21.71 15.25 15.25
N PRO A 331 22.35 16.10 16.05
CA PRO A 331 22.51 15.88 17.48
C PRO A 331 21.15 15.71 18.18
N ASP A 332 21.04 14.67 18.99
CA ASP A 332 19.85 14.37 19.79
C ASP A 332 19.90 15.20 21.07
N VAL A 333 18.93 16.10 21.22
CA VAL A 333 18.79 17.00 22.37
C VAL A 333 17.66 16.47 23.23
N ARG A 334 17.97 16.18 24.50
CA ARG A 334 16.99 15.66 25.47
C ARG A 334 16.95 16.52 26.71
N LEU A 335 15.75 16.85 27.13
CA LEU A 335 15.51 17.49 28.42
C LEU A 335 15.51 16.43 29.54
N VAL A 336 16.55 16.42 30.36
CA VAL A 336 16.72 15.46 31.46
C VAL A 336 15.97 15.95 32.70
N ARG A 337 16.27 17.17 33.14
CA ARG A 337 15.67 17.80 34.32
C ARG A 337 15.35 19.26 34.01
N CYS A 338 14.20 19.72 34.50
CA CYS A 338 13.81 21.12 34.52
C CYS A 338 13.16 21.36 35.87
N ASP A 339 13.73 22.27 36.66
CA ASP A 339 13.08 22.73 37.88
C ASP A 339 11.86 23.62 37.51
N PRO A 340 10.80 23.65 38.33
CA PRO A 340 9.56 24.34 37.98
C PRO A 340 9.80 25.83 37.78
N LEU A 341 9.39 26.36 36.62
CA LEU A 341 9.48 27.78 36.28
C LEU A 341 8.61 28.59 37.26
N ARG A 342 9.24 29.50 38.01
CA ARG A 342 8.56 30.39 38.96
C ARG A 342 8.49 31.79 38.36
N ASN A 343 7.34 32.45 38.47
CA ASN A 343 7.13 33.82 37.96
C ASN A 343 7.86 34.89 38.80
N ASP A 344 8.52 34.50 39.90
CA ASP A 344 9.14 35.38 40.88
C ASP A 344 10.54 35.89 40.46
N GLY A 345 10.97 35.67 39.22
CA GLY A 345 12.29 36.07 38.72
C GLY A 345 13.45 35.22 39.23
N VAL A 346 13.17 34.07 39.86
CA VAL A 346 14.19 33.13 40.36
C VAL A 346 14.71 32.26 39.21
N GLU A 347 16.02 32.19 39.07
CA GLU A 347 16.70 31.35 38.08
C GLU A 347 16.42 29.88 38.36
N SER A 348 15.98 29.15 37.33
CA SER A 348 15.70 27.72 37.42
C SER A 348 16.77 26.94 36.65
N GLU A 349 17.23 25.83 37.22
CA GLU A 349 18.24 24.99 36.58
C GLU A 349 17.62 24.07 35.52
N LEU A 350 18.25 24.03 34.35
CA LEU A 350 17.84 23.22 33.21
C LEU A 350 18.99 22.28 32.80
N LEU A 351 18.76 20.97 32.89
CA LEU A 351 19.72 19.97 32.45
C LEU A 351 19.34 19.43 31.07
N LEU A 352 20.10 19.85 30.05
CA LEU A 352 20.00 19.36 28.68
C LEU A 352 21.10 18.36 28.38
N ARG A 353 20.74 17.21 27.83
CA ARG A 353 21.70 16.24 27.30
C ARG A 353 21.73 16.34 25.78
N ILE A 354 22.88 16.67 25.24
CA ILE A 354 23.12 16.75 23.80
C ILE A 354 24.02 15.58 23.42
N THR A 355 23.61 14.80 22.42
CA THR A 355 24.32 13.60 22.00
C THR A 355 24.62 13.68 20.51
N ASN A 356 25.91 13.66 20.15
CA ASN A 356 26.35 13.60 18.76
C ASN A 356 26.28 12.16 18.24
N PRO A 357 25.45 11.87 17.21
CA PRO A 357 25.33 10.53 16.64
C PRO A 357 26.42 10.20 15.61
N THR A 358 27.25 11.17 15.22
CA THR A 358 28.26 11.00 14.17
C THR A 358 29.64 10.73 14.76
N ILE A 359 30.52 10.19 13.93
CA ILE A 359 31.91 9.87 14.29
C ILE A 359 32.77 11.15 14.41
N ASN A 360 32.39 12.20 13.69
CA ASN A 360 33.14 13.45 13.66
C ASN A 360 32.70 14.35 14.81
N GLU A 361 33.63 15.14 15.34
CA GLU A 361 33.33 16.18 16.32
C GLU A 361 32.33 17.20 15.75
N MET A 362 31.35 17.59 16.57
CA MET A 362 30.37 18.61 16.22
C MET A 362 30.51 19.81 17.13
N THR A 363 30.67 21.01 16.56
CA THR A 363 30.56 22.26 17.31
C THR A 363 29.10 22.69 17.39
N VAL A 364 28.60 22.87 18.61
CA VAL A 364 27.22 23.30 18.87
C VAL A 364 27.23 24.71 19.45
N THR A 365 26.44 25.59 18.85
CA THR A 365 26.17 26.95 19.33
C THR A 365 24.69 27.07 19.63
N ILE A 366 24.34 27.43 20.86
CA ILE A 366 22.96 27.75 21.23
C ILE A 366 22.77 29.25 20.94
N MET A 367 21.78 29.57 20.12
CA MET A 367 21.48 30.95 19.71
C MET A 367 20.12 31.38 20.26
N GLU A 368 19.88 32.68 20.29
CA GLU A 368 18.55 33.23 20.55
C GLU A 368 17.59 32.84 19.41
N LEU A 369 16.30 32.77 19.75
CA LEU A 369 15.26 32.52 18.76
C LEU A 369 15.21 33.69 17.76
N PRO A 370 15.14 33.41 16.44
CA PRO A 370 14.99 34.46 15.45
C PRO A 370 13.69 35.25 15.67
N THR A 371 13.75 36.55 15.43
CA THR A 371 12.55 37.41 15.44
C THR A 371 11.62 37.04 14.27
N VAL A 372 10.33 37.41 14.36
CA VAL A 372 9.35 37.09 13.31
C VAL A 372 9.76 37.66 11.94
N GLU A 373 10.40 38.83 11.91
CA GLU A 373 10.92 39.44 10.69
C GLU A 373 12.07 38.61 10.12
N GLU A 374 13.02 38.16 10.95
CA GLU A 374 14.11 37.29 10.55
C GLU A 374 13.60 35.92 10.07
N GLU A 375 12.62 35.32 10.76
CA GLU A 375 11.97 34.09 10.30
C GLU A 375 11.33 34.26 8.91
N SER A 376 10.67 35.40 8.68
CA SER A 376 10.05 35.70 7.38
C SER A 376 11.09 35.84 6.26
N LEU A 377 12.24 36.45 6.55
CA LEU A 377 13.37 36.57 5.61
C LEU A 377 13.97 35.19 5.31
N ILE A 378 14.19 34.36 6.33
CA ILE A 378 14.68 32.98 6.17
C ILE A 378 13.71 32.18 5.28
N ILE A 379 12.40 32.33 5.50
CA ILE A 379 11.37 31.68 4.66
C ILE A 379 11.45 32.18 3.22
N GLN A 380 11.60 33.49 3.01
CA GLN A 380 11.73 34.08 1.67
C GLN A 380 12.97 33.56 0.94
N GLU A 381 14.10 33.47 1.62
CA GLU A 381 15.33 32.90 1.08
C GLU A 381 15.17 31.42 0.73
N LEU A 382 14.57 30.62 1.63
CA LEU A 382 14.27 29.21 1.38
C LEU A 382 13.34 29.01 0.17
N LYS A 383 12.38 29.93 -0.02
CA LYS A 383 11.49 29.96 -1.20
C LYS A 383 12.27 30.30 -2.48
N ALA A 384 13.18 31.26 -2.44
CA ALA A 384 14.03 31.60 -3.59
C ALA A 384 14.92 30.42 -4.01
N MET A 385 15.61 29.78 -3.06
CA MET A 385 16.45 28.61 -3.33
C MET A 385 15.65 27.42 -3.89
N ALA A 386 14.41 27.24 -3.44
CA ALA A 386 13.53 26.20 -3.96
C ALA A 386 13.23 26.38 -5.45
N ILE A 387 12.96 27.62 -5.88
CA ILE A 387 12.68 27.95 -7.28
C ILE A 387 13.91 27.65 -8.15
N GLU A 388 15.12 28.05 -7.71
CA GLU A 388 16.37 27.78 -8.43
C GLU A 388 16.69 26.28 -8.56
N SER A 389 16.38 25.49 -7.53
CA SER A 389 16.55 24.03 -7.59
C SER A 389 15.58 23.34 -8.57
N SER A 390 14.40 23.94 -8.78
CA SER A 390 13.40 23.41 -9.73
C SER A 390 13.74 23.72 -11.19
N THR A 391 14.39 24.86 -11.46
CA THR A 391 14.79 25.27 -12.82
C THR A 391 16.05 24.55 -13.29
N THR A 392 16.90 24.07 -12.39
CA THR A 392 18.11 23.30 -12.73
C THR A 392 17.82 21.81 -12.96
N ALA A 393 16.86 21.23 -12.24
CA ALA A 393 16.44 19.83 -12.40
C ALA A 393 15.79 19.53 -13.77
N SER A 394 15.19 20.53 -14.45
CA SER A 394 14.63 20.39 -15.79
C SER A 394 15.68 20.41 -16.91
N VAL A 395 16.91 20.86 -16.63
CA VAL A 395 18.01 20.92 -17.63
C VAL A 395 18.87 19.65 -17.59
N ALA A 396 18.95 18.97 -16.46
CA ALA A 396 19.80 17.78 -16.28
C ALA A 396 19.20 16.48 -16.87
N SER A 397 17.94 16.46 -17.31
CA SER A 397 17.29 15.28 -17.89
C SER A 397 17.40 15.17 -19.42
N SER A 398 18.19 16.01 -20.09
CA SER A 398 18.35 16.01 -21.56
C SER A 398 19.70 15.48 -22.07
N GLY A 399 20.57 14.95 -21.21
CA GLY A 399 21.92 14.54 -21.57
C GLY A 399 22.19 13.04 -21.52
N ALA A 400 21.64 12.24 -22.44
CA ALA A 400 22.23 10.95 -22.87
C ALA A 400 21.44 10.33 -24.05
N GLY A 401 22.07 10.27 -25.24
CA GLY A 401 21.73 9.27 -26.27
C GLY A 401 21.48 9.79 -27.69
N GLY A 402 22.50 9.66 -28.55
CA GLY A 402 22.40 9.12 -29.91
C GLY A 402 21.53 9.83 -30.95
N ALA A 403 22.19 10.38 -31.96
CA ALA A 403 21.61 11.02 -33.15
C ALA A 403 20.63 10.14 -33.94
N SER A 404 19.46 10.70 -34.28
CA SER A 404 18.81 10.48 -35.57
C SER A 404 17.87 11.65 -35.85
N MET A 405 18.01 12.27 -37.03
CA MET A 405 17.12 13.33 -37.50
C MET A 405 15.68 12.82 -37.64
N GLN A 406 14.73 13.52 -37.04
CA GLN A 406 13.36 13.67 -37.55
C GLN A 406 12.67 14.87 -36.89
N THR A 407 11.92 15.59 -37.71
CA THR A 407 11.30 16.91 -37.52
C THR A 407 10.16 16.93 -36.48
N PRO A 408 9.83 18.11 -35.89
CA PRO A 408 8.90 18.19 -34.78
C PRO A 408 7.47 18.45 -35.25
N LEU A 409 6.56 17.50 -35.04
CA LEU A 409 5.12 17.76 -35.04
C LEU A 409 4.46 16.90 -33.97
N THR A 410 4.27 17.44 -32.77
CA THR A 410 3.16 17.07 -31.87
C THR A 410 3.12 18.03 -30.68
N SER A 411 2.35 19.10 -30.83
CA SER A 411 1.74 19.80 -29.71
C SER A 411 0.31 19.29 -29.54
N LEU A 412 -0.15 19.25 -28.27
CA LEU A 412 -1.51 18.99 -27.76
C LEU A 412 -1.78 17.59 -27.20
N SER A 413 -1.30 17.36 -25.98
CA SER A 413 -2.09 16.84 -24.85
C SER A 413 -1.43 17.28 -23.53
N PRO A 414 -2.04 18.15 -22.70
CA PRO A 414 -1.56 18.37 -21.34
C PRO A 414 -2.20 17.27 -20.47
N GLY A 415 -1.53 16.12 -20.40
CA GLY A 415 -2.03 14.99 -19.61
C GLY A 415 -0.86 14.18 -19.13
N PHE A 416 -0.50 14.37 -17.86
CA PHE A 416 0.67 13.82 -17.17
C PHE A 416 2.02 14.47 -17.50
N SER A 417 2.12 15.79 -17.40
CA SER A 417 3.29 16.34 -16.71
C SER A 417 3.32 15.69 -15.33
N ARG A 418 4.44 15.05 -14.94
CA ARG A 418 4.73 14.72 -13.54
C ARG A 418 4.22 15.90 -12.72
N GLN A 419 3.26 15.68 -11.82
CA GLN A 419 2.76 16.73 -10.92
C GLN A 419 3.99 17.49 -10.44
N GLY A 420 4.09 18.78 -10.81
CA GLY A 420 5.18 19.62 -10.34
C GLY A 420 5.26 19.40 -8.84
N ALA A 421 6.45 19.07 -8.34
CA ALA A 421 6.64 18.72 -6.93
C ALA A 421 5.90 19.79 -6.12
N LEU A 422 4.81 19.40 -5.46
CA LEU A 422 4.06 20.29 -4.57
C LEU A 422 5.00 20.58 -3.40
N MET A 423 5.86 21.57 -3.61
CA MET A 423 6.72 22.15 -2.61
C MET A 423 5.79 22.96 -1.72
N GLU A 424 5.49 22.39 -0.56
CA GLU A 424 4.68 23.07 0.44
C GLU A 424 5.45 24.30 0.93
N GLU A 425 4.76 25.43 0.99
CA GLU A 425 5.38 26.68 1.41
C GLU A 425 5.85 26.56 2.87
N PRO A 426 7.07 27.04 3.19
CA PRO A 426 7.52 27.12 4.57
C PRO A 426 6.56 27.96 5.42
N ARG A 427 6.16 27.41 6.57
CA ARG A 427 5.33 28.07 7.58
C ARG A 427 6.19 28.70 8.67
N LEU A 428 5.66 29.71 9.33
CA LEU A 428 6.21 30.25 10.57
C LEU A 428 6.02 29.25 11.72
N VAL A 429 6.92 29.28 12.70
CA VAL A 429 6.85 28.40 13.87
C VAL A 429 6.03 29.09 14.95
N ASP A 430 4.75 28.73 15.04
CA ASP A 430 3.82 29.35 15.98
C ASP A 430 3.90 28.69 17.37
N ARG A 431 4.81 29.18 18.22
CA ARG A 431 4.95 28.75 19.62
C ARG A 431 5.09 29.95 20.56
N GLU A 432 4.33 29.90 21.65
CA GLU A 432 4.45 30.88 22.74
C GLU A 432 5.75 30.66 23.52
N VAL A 433 6.51 31.75 23.71
CA VAL A 433 7.76 31.74 24.48
C VAL A 433 7.45 32.03 25.94
N ASN A 434 7.60 31.02 26.79
CA ASN A 434 7.22 31.09 28.21
C ASN A 434 8.40 31.38 29.15
N GLY A 435 9.61 31.59 28.62
CA GLY A 435 10.80 31.87 29.42
C GLY A 435 12.01 32.22 28.58
N THR A 436 12.95 32.96 29.18
CA THR A 436 14.23 33.32 28.58
C THR A 436 15.32 32.37 29.08
N LEU A 437 16.12 31.83 28.16
CA LEU A 437 17.26 30.99 28.49
C LEU A 437 18.51 31.87 28.58
N LYS A 438 19.28 31.77 29.67
CA LYS A 438 20.64 32.33 29.69
C LYS A 438 21.54 31.45 28.83
N LEU A 439 22.09 32.02 27.76
CA LEU A 439 22.91 31.30 26.80
C LEU A 439 24.36 31.23 27.27
N PRO A 440 25.05 30.10 27.06
CA PRO A 440 26.48 30.02 27.30
C PRO A 440 27.24 30.94 26.32
N HIS A 441 28.33 31.54 26.78
CA HIS A 441 29.08 32.56 26.02
C HIS A 441 29.86 32.02 24.82
N SER A 442 30.08 30.70 24.71
CA SER A 442 30.92 30.11 23.65
C SER A 442 30.32 28.81 23.09
N SER A 443 30.64 28.53 21.83
CA SER A 443 30.42 27.21 21.23
C SER A 443 31.15 26.12 22.01
N PHE A 444 30.53 24.95 22.18
CA PHE A 444 31.18 23.77 22.75
C PHE A 444 31.23 22.64 21.73
N THR A 445 32.25 21.78 21.83
CA THR A 445 32.41 20.59 20.98
C THR A 445 31.77 19.38 21.65
N VAL A 446 30.98 18.64 20.87
CA VAL A 446 30.37 17.39 21.31
C VAL A 446 31.04 16.25 20.56
N ASN A 447 31.78 15.44 21.30
CA ASN A 447 32.45 14.25 20.77
C ASN A 447 31.43 13.17 20.39
N GLN A 448 31.86 12.22 19.57
CA GLN A 448 31.06 11.04 19.27
C GLN A 448 30.61 10.38 20.58
N ARG A 449 29.36 9.92 20.62
CA ARG A 449 28.88 9.07 21.70
C ARG A 449 29.70 7.77 21.73
N ASP A 450 30.61 7.67 22.68
CA ASP A 450 31.36 6.45 22.96
C ASP A 450 30.69 5.70 24.12
N ASP A 451 29.83 4.74 23.77
CA ASP A 451 29.18 3.86 24.75
C ASP A 451 30.19 2.93 25.47
N SER A 452 31.44 2.88 25.03
CA SER A 452 32.54 2.11 25.65
C SER A 452 33.28 2.91 26.72
N ALA A 453 33.28 4.25 26.62
CA ALA A 453 33.97 5.13 27.55
C ALA A 453 33.40 5.07 28.98
N GLU A 454 32.15 4.64 29.17
CA GLU A 454 31.58 4.37 30.50
C GLU A 454 32.23 3.16 31.21
N PHE A 455 32.94 2.31 30.46
CA PHE A 455 33.66 1.13 30.98
C PHE A 455 35.18 1.34 31.06
N ASP A 456 35.69 2.41 30.46
CA ASP A 456 37.09 2.78 30.55
C ASP A 456 37.30 3.65 31.82
N GLU A 457 38.17 3.22 32.75
CA GLU A 457 38.53 3.96 33.98
C GLU A 457 39.36 5.24 33.70
N VAL A 458 39.10 5.93 32.61
CA VAL A 458 39.79 7.17 32.25
C VAL A 458 39.02 8.32 32.87
N GLN A 459 39.64 9.00 33.85
CA GLN A 459 39.16 10.26 34.39
C GLN A 459 38.88 11.22 33.23
N GLN A 460 37.60 11.53 33.00
CA GLN A 460 37.21 12.60 32.09
C GLN A 460 37.94 13.86 32.57
N SER A 461 38.85 14.38 31.74
CA SER A 461 39.44 15.68 31.97
C SER A 461 38.30 16.67 32.15
N VAL A 462 38.29 17.39 33.26
CA VAL A 462 37.33 18.45 33.56
C VAL A 462 37.37 19.44 32.39
N GLN A 463 36.46 19.30 31.44
CA GLN A 463 36.12 20.38 30.52
C GLN A 463 35.33 21.36 31.38
N ASP A 464 35.83 22.58 31.52
CA ASP A 464 35.11 23.66 32.21
C ASP A 464 33.67 23.67 31.72
N GLU A 465 32.73 23.44 32.64
CA GLU A 465 31.32 23.49 32.32
C GLU A 465 31.02 24.88 31.74
N PRO A 466 30.42 24.99 30.55
CA PRO A 466 29.99 26.28 30.04
C PRO A 466 28.93 26.83 31.01
N LYS A 467 29.30 27.88 31.75
CA LYS A 467 28.41 28.63 32.65
C LYS A 467 27.30 29.35 31.90
#